data_AF-A0A954NQ08-F1
#
_entry.id   AF-A0A954NQ08-F1
#
_cell.length_a   1.000
_cell.length_b   1.000
_cell.length_c   1.000
_cell.angle_alpha   90.00
_cell.angle_beta   90.00
_cell.angle_gamma   90.00
#
_symmetry.space_group_name_H-M   'P 1'
#
loop_
_entity.id
_entity.type
_entity.pdbx_description
1 polymer ?
#
loop_
_entity_poly.entity_id
_entity_poly.type
_entity_poly.pdbx_seq_one_letter_code
_entity_poly.pdbx_strand_id
1 'polypeptide(L)'
;MEGKQIRDALRTGRRVYASAMVAPSSLWPSMLKKTGIDFIFIDSEHTPLDRESLSWLCHAFSANGIAPVVRIPSPDPFEASKVLDGGAAGIIAPYIETAEQVRQLMGPTRYRPLKGERLQEALRDPSSLEP
;
A
#
# COMPACT_ATOMS: atom_id res chain seq x y z
N MET A 1 8.32 -0.92 10.36
CA MET A 1 8.11 -2.29 9.83
C MET A 1 8.08 -2.26 8.31
N GLU A 2 8.24 -3.40 7.64
CA GLU A 2 7.97 -3.58 6.21
C GLU A 2 6.53 -4.06 5.97
N GLY A 3 6.02 -3.94 4.74
CA GLY A 3 4.66 -4.37 4.38
C GLY A 3 4.36 -5.83 4.72
N LYS A 4 5.33 -6.74 4.49
CA LYS A 4 5.22 -8.15 4.88
C LYS A 4 5.01 -8.33 6.38
N GLN A 5 5.75 -7.57 7.20
CA GLN A 5 5.67 -7.64 8.65
C GLN A 5 4.32 -7.14 9.16
N ILE A 6 3.74 -6.09 8.54
CA ILE A 6 2.39 -5.62 8.87
C ILE A 6 1.37 -6.73 8.60
N ARG A 7 1.43 -7.35 7.41
CA ARG A 7 0.54 -8.44 7.04
C ARG A 7 0.63 -9.61 8.01
N ASP A 8 1.85 -10.02 8.37
CA ASP A 8 2.09 -11.16 9.25
C ASP A 8 1.62 -10.85 10.69
N ALA A 9 1.82 -9.62 11.18
CA ALA A 9 1.27 -9.16 12.45
C ALA A 9 -0.26 -9.20 12.47
N LEU A 10 -0.93 -8.69 11.43
CA LEU A 10 -2.38 -8.73 11.31
C LEU A 10 -2.92 -10.17 11.29
N ARG A 11 -2.25 -11.08 10.57
CA ARG A 11 -2.65 -12.50 10.51
C ARG A 11 -2.50 -13.26 11.82
N THR A 12 -1.56 -12.83 12.67
CA THR A 12 -1.30 -13.45 13.97
C THR A 12 -2.08 -12.80 15.11
N GLY A 13 -2.96 -11.83 14.81
CA GLY A 13 -3.75 -11.10 15.81
C GLY A 13 -2.95 -10.08 16.62
N ARG A 14 -1.70 -9.80 16.24
CA ARG A 14 -0.92 -8.71 16.85
C ARG A 14 -1.52 -7.36 16.44
N ARG A 15 -1.71 -6.48 17.44
CA ARG A 15 -2.14 -5.09 17.21
C ARG A 15 -1.04 -4.33 16.46
N VAL A 16 -1.47 -3.52 15.50
CA VAL A 16 -0.63 -2.58 14.76
C VAL A 16 -1.16 -1.17 14.95
N TYR A 17 -0.26 -0.21 15.15
CA TYR A 17 -0.56 1.18 15.44
C TYR A 17 -0.07 2.08 14.31
N ALA A 18 -0.90 3.05 13.92
CA ALA A 18 -0.58 4.00 12.86
C ALA A 18 -1.09 5.41 13.18
N SER A 19 -0.49 6.37 12.50
CA SER A 19 -1.00 7.74 12.41
C SER A 19 -1.46 8.02 10.98
N ALA A 20 -2.53 8.79 10.84
CA ALA A 20 -2.91 9.40 9.58
C ALA A 20 -2.03 10.62 9.30
N MET A 21 -1.57 10.76 8.05
CA MET A 21 -0.96 11.97 7.54
C MET A 21 -1.93 12.63 6.57
N VAL A 22 -2.53 13.74 7.01
CA VAL A 22 -3.49 14.55 6.24
C VAL A 22 -2.89 15.87 5.74
N ALA A 23 -1.61 16.11 6.02
CA ALA A 23 -0.84 17.23 5.48
C ALA A 23 0.61 16.81 5.29
N PRO A 24 1.23 17.04 4.11
CA PRO A 24 2.61 16.67 3.86
C PRO A 24 3.57 17.54 4.66
N SER A 25 4.61 16.90 5.23
CA SER A 25 5.76 17.59 5.80
C SER A 25 6.95 16.65 5.83
N SER A 26 8.12 17.16 5.47
CA SER A 26 9.39 16.44 5.58
C SER A 26 9.81 16.19 7.03
N LEU A 27 9.20 16.87 8.00
CA LEU A 27 9.48 16.69 9.43
C LEU A 27 8.81 15.43 9.99
N TRP A 28 7.69 14.98 9.41
CA TRP A 28 6.88 13.89 9.97
C TRP A 28 7.64 12.57 10.17
N PRO A 29 8.44 12.07 9.20
CA PRO A 29 9.15 10.80 9.37
C PRO A 29 10.05 10.78 10.62
N SER A 30 10.82 11.87 10.83
CA SER A 30 11.75 11.97 11.96
C SER A 30 11.04 12.09 13.32
N MET A 31 9.90 12.78 13.34
CA MET A 31 9.08 12.97 14.54
C MET A 31 8.35 11.68 14.92
N LEU A 32 7.70 11.05 13.95
CA LEU A 32 6.90 9.85 14.17
C LEU A 32 7.75 8.61 14.44
N LYS A 33 9.02 8.58 14.02
CA LYS A 33 9.94 7.50 14.40
C LYS A 33 10.05 7.32 15.91
N LYS A 34 9.93 8.41 16.67
CA LYS A 34 10.05 8.42 18.13
C LYS A 34 8.80 7.89 18.84
N THR A 35 7.67 7.76 18.15
CA THR A 35 6.39 7.34 18.76
C THR A 35 6.21 5.83 18.75
N GLY A 36 7.00 5.09 17.98
CA GLY A 36 6.91 3.63 17.89
C GLY A 36 5.73 3.12 17.05
N ILE A 37 5.15 3.95 16.16
CA ILE A 37 4.13 3.49 15.22
C ILE A 37 4.69 2.43 14.26
N ASP A 38 3.85 1.47 13.88
CA ASP A 38 4.23 0.37 13.00
C ASP A 38 4.24 0.81 11.53
N PHE A 39 3.29 1.69 11.15
CA PHE A 39 3.14 2.25 9.81
C PHE A 39 2.53 3.66 9.81
N ILE A 40 2.72 4.38 8.70
CA ILE A 40 2.03 5.65 8.44
C ILE A 40 0.92 5.41 7.42
N PHE A 41 -0.26 5.97 7.68
CA PHE A 41 -1.35 6.06 6.73
C PHE A 41 -1.23 7.37 5.94
N ILE A 42 -0.87 7.27 4.66
CA ILE A 42 -0.74 8.42 3.75
C ILE A 42 -2.00 8.52 2.91
N ASP A 43 -2.72 9.62 3.05
CA ASP A 43 -3.98 9.81 2.35
C ASP A 43 -3.81 10.57 1.03
N SER A 44 -3.71 9.90 -0.12
CA SER A 44 -3.66 10.60 -1.41
C SER A 44 -5.04 10.80 -2.05
N GLU A 45 -6.14 10.50 -1.35
CA GLU A 45 -7.51 10.70 -1.86
C GLU A 45 -8.01 12.12 -1.54
N HIS A 46 -7.68 12.64 -0.35
CA HIS A 46 -8.15 13.95 0.10
C HIS A 46 -7.05 14.96 0.38
N THR A 47 -5.78 14.59 0.18
CA THR A 47 -4.67 15.54 0.27
C THR A 47 -4.10 15.82 -1.11
N PRO A 48 -3.58 17.05 -1.36
CA PRO A 48 -3.02 17.44 -2.65
C PRO A 48 -1.60 16.86 -2.80
N LEU A 49 -1.52 15.54 -2.98
CA LEU A 49 -0.28 14.82 -3.24
C LEU A 49 -0.22 14.38 -4.70
N ASP A 50 0.75 14.89 -5.43
CA ASP A 50 1.11 14.31 -6.73
C ASP A 50 1.95 13.03 -6.55
N ARG A 51 2.15 12.32 -7.67
CA ARG A 51 2.85 11.04 -7.68
C ARG A 51 4.31 11.15 -7.19
N GLU A 52 5.00 12.22 -7.57
CA GLU A 52 6.40 12.42 -7.21
C GLU A 52 6.56 12.69 -5.72
N SER A 53 5.78 13.63 -5.18
CA SER A 53 5.76 13.98 -3.76
C SER A 53 5.38 12.78 -2.90
N LEU A 54 4.38 12.00 -3.33
CA LEU A 54 3.97 10.77 -2.66
C LEU A 54 5.11 9.73 -2.64
N SER A 55 5.82 9.55 -3.75
CA SER A 55 6.97 8.64 -3.82
C SER A 55 8.09 9.06 -2.87
N TRP A 56 8.44 10.34 -2.86
CA TRP A 56 9.43 10.89 -1.94
C TRP A 56 9.04 10.70 -0.47
N LEU A 57 7.77 10.92 -0.13
CA LEU A 57 7.25 10.67 1.21
C LEU A 57 7.35 9.18 1.57
N CYS A 58 6.98 8.27 0.66
CA CYS A 58 7.11 6.84 0.89
C CYS A 58 8.56 6.43 1.19
N HIS A 59 9.52 6.93 0.39
CA HIS A 59 10.93 6.68 0.63
C HIS A 59 11.43 7.31 1.94
N ALA A 60 10.98 8.52 2.29
CA ALA A 60 11.37 9.19 3.52
C ALA A 60 10.89 8.45 4.78
N PHE A 61 9.65 7.95 4.79
CA PHE A 61 9.13 7.11 5.87
C PHE A 61 9.85 5.77 5.95
N SER A 62 10.06 5.11 4.80
CA SER A 62 10.76 3.84 4.72
C SER A 62 12.20 3.95 5.25
N ALA A 63 12.93 5.01 4.89
CA ALA A 63 14.27 5.29 5.40
C ALA A 63 14.31 5.54 6.92
N ASN A 64 13.17 5.90 7.52
CA ASN A 64 13.01 6.04 8.97
C ASN A 64 12.48 4.77 9.66
N GLY A 65 12.30 3.68 8.92
CA GLY A 65 11.83 2.40 9.45
C GLY A 65 10.31 2.32 9.65
N ILE A 66 9.55 3.27 9.11
CA ILE A 66 8.09 3.32 9.19
C ILE A 66 7.54 2.92 7.81
N ALA A 67 6.65 1.92 7.76
CA ALA A 67 6.09 1.50 6.49
C ALA A 67 5.06 2.53 5.98
N PRO A 68 5.19 3.03 4.74
CA PRO A 68 4.17 3.86 4.12
C PRO A 68 3.02 3.01 3.57
N VAL A 69 1.82 3.17 4.12
CA VAL A 69 0.60 2.57 3.59
C VAL A 69 -0.26 3.67 2.99
N VAL A 70 -0.53 3.58 1.70
CA VAL A 70 -1.13 4.68 0.92
C VAL A 70 -2.60 4.42 0.63
N ARG A 71 -3.48 5.36 0.96
CA ARG A 71 -4.84 5.37 0.38
C ARG A 71 -4.77 5.82 -1.06
N ILE A 72 -5.21 4.97 -1.99
CA ILE A 72 -5.34 5.35 -3.39
C ILE A 72 -6.64 6.13 -3.62
N PRO A 73 -6.74 7.02 -4.64
CA PRO A 73 -7.93 7.84 -4.86
C PRO A 73 -9.18 7.05 -5.26
N SER A 74 -9.00 5.87 -5.86
CA SER A 74 -10.07 4.98 -6.31
C SER A 74 -9.58 3.54 -6.26
N PRO A 75 -10.46 2.53 -6.22
CA PRO A 75 -10.08 1.11 -6.26
C PRO A 75 -9.64 0.67 -7.67
N ASP A 76 -8.71 1.41 -8.28
CA ASP A 76 -8.15 1.17 -9.61
C ASP A 76 -6.83 0.38 -9.53
N PRO A 77 -6.72 -0.77 -10.22
CA PRO A 77 -5.47 -1.53 -10.30
C PRO A 77 -4.27 -0.74 -10.86
N PHE A 78 -4.49 0.23 -11.74
CA PHE A 78 -3.43 1.10 -12.25
C PHE A 78 -2.92 2.03 -11.15
N GLU A 79 -3.80 2.71 -10.42
CA GLU A 79 -3.40 3.55 -9.28
C GLU A 79 -2.66 2.74 -8.21
N ALA A 80 -3.18 1.55 -7.88
CA ALA A 80 -2.50 0.60 -6.99
C ALA A 80 -1.07 0.27 -7.47
N SER A 81 -0.90 -0.03 -8.76
CA SER A 81 0.44 -0.28 -9.33
C SER A 81 1.35 0.93 -9.20
N LYS A 82 0.85 2.13 -9.53
CA LYS A 82 1.64 3.37 -9.51
C LYS A 82 2.19 3.67 -8.12
N VAL A 83 1.37 3.56 -7.08
CA VAL A 83 1.80 3.85 -5.70
C VAL A 83 2.73 2.77 -5.15
N LEU A 84 2.51 1.50 -5.50
CA LEU A 84 3.40 0.40 -5.12
C LEU A 84 4.74 0.45 -5.85
N ASP A 85 4.78 0.94 -7.09
CA ASP A 85 6.03 1.26 -7.81
C ASP A 85 6.74 2.45 -7.16
N GLY A 86 5.99 3.42 -6.63
CA GLY A 86 6.51 4.60 -5.94
C GLY A 86 7.03 4.36 -4.51
N GLY A 87 7.10 3.11 -4.05
CA GLY A 87 7.66 2.75 -2.75
C GLY A 87 6.66 2.59 -1.61
N ALA A 88 5.35 2.58 -1.89
CA ALA A 88 4.36 2.20 -0.87
C ALA A 88 4.60 0.75 -0.41
N ALA A 89 4.55 0.52 0.91
CA ALA A 89 4.63 -0.81 1.51
C ALA A 89 3.30 -1.57 1.44
N GLY A 90 2.20 -0.86 1.20
CA GLY A 90 0.86 -1.39 1.02
C GLY A 90 -0.10 -0.30 0.60
N ILE A 91 -1.33 -0.69 0.26
CA ILE A 91 -2.39 0.24 -0.12
C ILE A 91 -3.62 0.08 0.77
N ILE A 92 -4.42 1.14 0.84
CA ILE A 92 -5.80 1.14 1.30
C ILE A 92 -6.66 1.58 0.12
N ALA A 93 -7.55 0.71 -0.34
CA ALA A 93 -8.48 1.02 -1.41
C ALA A 93 -9.80 1.54 -0.82
N PRO A 94 -10.28 2.73 -1.21
CA PRO A 94 -11.54 3.26 -0.72
C PRO A 94 -12.73 2.60 -1.47
N TYR A 95 -13.91 2.69 -0.86
CA TYR A 95 -15.21 2.33 -1.48
C TYR A 95 -15.27 0.93 -2.12
N ILE A 96 -14.65 -0.06 -1.49
CA ILE A 96 -14.81 -1.46 -1.87
C ILE A 96 -16.16 -1.96 -1.36
N GLU A 97 -17.05 -2.35 -2.27
CA GLU A 97 -18.40 -2.82 -1.97
C GLU A 97 -18.63 -4.27 -2.43
N THR A 98 -17.73 -4.81 -3.26
CA THR A 98 -17.86 -6.14 -3.85
C THR A 98 -16.57 -6.94 -3.75
N ALA A 99 -16.69 -8.27 -3.66
CA ALA A 99 -15.54 -9.16 -3.73
C ALA A 99 -14.79 -9.06 -5.06
N GLU A 100 -15.49 -8.69 -6.14
CA GLU A 100 -14.87 -8.55 -7.46
C GLU A 100 -13.90 -7.36 -7.52
N GLN A 101 -14.26 -6.22 -6.92
CA GLN A 101 -13.33 -5.08 -6.78
C GLN A 101 -12.05 -5.47 -6.02
N VAL A 102 -12.16 -6.33 -5.00
CA VAL A 102 -10.99 -6.86 -4.29
C VAL A 102 -10.15 -7.74 -5.22
N ARG A 103 -10.77 -8.64 -6.00
CA ARG A 103 -10.05 -9.51 -6.95
C ARG A 103 -9.27 -8.71 -7.98
N GLN A 104 -9.85 -7.63 -8.50
CA GLN A 104 -9.16 -6.77 -9.47
C GLN A 104 -7.89 -6.14 -8.90
N LEU A 105 -7.88 -5.80 -7.60
CA LEU A 105 -6.71 -5.27 -6.90
C LEU A 105 -5.66 -6.33 -6.54
N MET A 106 -5.97 -7.62 -6.64
CA MET A 106 -5.00 -8.70 -6.35
C MET A 106 -3.84 -8.72 -7.34
N GLY A 107 -4.07 -8.38 -8.61
CA GLY A 107 -3.02 -8.30 -9.61
C GLY A 107 -1.87 -7.38 -9.20
N PRO A 108 -2.12 -6.07 -9.01
CA PRO A 108 -1.08 -5.13 -8.63
C PRO A 108 -0.57 -5.31 -7.20
N THR A 109 -1.30 -5.97 -6.28
CA THR A 109 -0.87 -6.09 -4.88
C THR A 109 -0.17 -7.41 -4.54
N ARG A 110 -0.56 -8.52 -5.18
CA ARG A 110 -0.09 -9.87 -4.86
C ARG A 110 0.69 -10.51 -6.01
N TYR A 111 0.28 -10.28 -7.25
CA TYR A 111 0.80 -10.99 -8.42
C TYR A 111 1.73 -10.14 -9.27
N ARG A 112 2.34 -9.08 -8.70
CA ARG A 112 3.33 -8.27 -9.44
C ARG A 112 4.48 -9.16 -9.95
N PRO A 113 4.97 -8.94 -11.19
CA PRO A 113 4.55 -7.93 -12.17
C PRO A 113 3.54 -8.43 -13.23
N LEU A 114 2.78 -9.50 -12.96
CA LEU A 114 1.87 -10.12 -13.94
C LEU A 114 0.82 -9.14 -14.46
N LYS A 115 0.53 -9.22 -15.77
CA LYS A 115 -0.46 -8.41 -16.50
C LYS A 115 -1.15 -9.23 -17.59
N GLY A 116 -2.22 -8.67 -18.17
CA GLY A 116 -2.90 -9.25 -19.33
C GLY A 116 -3.51 -10.63 -19.05
N GLU A 117 -3.52 -11.49 -20.05
CA GLU A 117 -4.10 -12.84 -19.99
C GLU A 117 -3.51 -13.69 -18.85
N ARG A 118 -2.18 -13.62 -18.64
CA ARG A 118 -1.52 -14.40 -17.59
C ARG A 118 -1.98 -14.00 -16.19
N LEU A 119 -2.25 -12.71 -15.96
CA LEU A 119 -2.86 -12.27 -14.71
C LEU A 119 -4.30 -12.78 -14.59
N GLN A 120 -5.09 -12.72 -15.67
CA GLN A 120 -6.47 -13.19 -15.65
C GLN A 120 -6.58 -14.69 -15.32
N GLU A 121 -5.67 -15.49 -15.86
CA GLU A 121 -5.54 -16.91 -15.53
C GLU A 121 -5.26 -17.12 -14.04
N ALA A 122 -4.25 -16.42 -13.50
CA ALA A 122 -3.89 -16.49 -12.07
C ALA A 122 -5.01 -16.02 -11.12
N LEU A 123 -5.85 -15.07 -11.55
CA LEU A 123 -6.99 -14.60 -10.77
C LEU A 123 -8.13 -15.62 -10.74
N ARG A 124 -8.32 -16.40 -11.81
CA ARG A 124 -9.31 -17.49 -11.88
C ARG A 124 -8.83 -18.73 -11.14
N ASP A 125 -7.57 -19.08 -11.34
CA ASP A 125 -6.92 -20.24 -10.74
C ASP A 125 -5.49 -19.88 -10.30
N PRO A 126 -5.26 -19.61 -9.01
CA PRO A 126 -3.93 -19.33 -8.49
C PRO A 126 -2.91 -20.46 -8.68
N SER A 127 -3.36 -21.71 -8.84
CA SER A 127 -2.47 -22.86 -9.06
C SER A 127 -1.88 -22.88 -10.47
N SER A 128 -2.46 -22.13 -11.42
CA SER A 128 -1.92 -21.95 -12.78
C SER A 128 -0.54 -21.27 -12.83
N LEU A 129 -0.06 -20.73 -11.70
CA LEU A 129 1.27 -20.15 -11.56
C LEU A 129 2.32 -21.16 -11.09
N GLU A 130 1.92 -22.37 -10.68
CA GLU A 130 2.86 -23.43 -10.32
C GLU A 130 3.48 -24.07 -11.59
N PRO A 131 4.78 -24.43 -11.57
CA PRO A 131 5.46 -25.04 -12.72
C PRO A 131 4.91 -26.41 -13.14
#